data_AF-A0A0J9TNB3-F1
#
_entry.id   AF-A0A0J9TNB3-F1
#
_cell.length_a   1.000
_cell.length_b   1.000
_cell.length_c   1.000
_cell.angle_alpha   90.00
_cell.angle_beta   90.00
_cell.angle_gamma   90.00
#
_symmetry.space_group_name_H-M   'P 1'
#
loop_
_entity.id
_entity.type
_entity.pdbx_description
1 polymer ?
#
loop_
_entity_poly.entity_id
_entity_poly.type
_entity_poly.pdbx_seq_one_letter_code
_entity_poly.pdbx_strand_id
1 'polypeptide(L)' 'MKKRYRLLKKNEFEKVFQKNIRIRTKNLVLLFLPTRLVGESLKNIKIGIVIPKKRLKKSVDRNYLKRII' A
#
# COMPACT_ATOMS: atom_id res chain seq x y z
N MET A 1 -2.83 4.97 12.39
CA MET A 1 -1.48 4.45 12.05
C MET A 1 -0.39 5.53 12.13
N LYS A 2 0.75 5.26 12.78
CA LYS A 2 1.90 6.20 12.92
C LYS A 2 2.55 6.52 11.56
N LYS A 3 3.14 7.72 11.41
CA LYS A 3 3.73 8.21 10.14
C LYS A 3 4.84 7.30 9.60
N ARG A 4 5.65 6.70 10.48
CA ARG A 4 6.76 5.81 10.10
C ARG A 4 6.35 4.58 9.29
N TYR A 5 5.11 4.12 9.45
CA TYR A 5 4.57 2.95 8.73
C TYR A 5 3.86 3.33 7.42
N ARG A 6 3.84 4.62 7.04
CA ARG A 6 3.18 5.06 5.81
C ARG A 6 4.19 5.10 4.67
N LEU A 7 3.80 4.56 3.52
CA LEU A 7 4.46 4.82 2.25
C LEU A 7 4.03 6.21 1.78
N LEU A 8 4.97 7.14 1.61
CA LEU A 8 4.65 8.55 1.34
C LEU A 8 5.33 9.09 0.08
N LYS A 9 6.57 8.67 -0.20
CA LYS A 9 7.35 9.26 -1.29
C LYS A 9 6.97 8.60 -2.62
N LYS A 10 6.86 9.40 -3.68
CA LYS A 10 6.57 8.92 -5.05
C LYS A 10 7.52 7.80 -5.48
N ASN A 11 8.83 8.00 -5.26
CA ASN A 11 9.87 7.02 -5.62
C ASN A 11 9.69 5.69 -4.87
N GLU A 12 9.10 5.69 -3.66
CA GLU A 12 8.80 4.45 -2.94
C GLU A 12 7.62 3.71 -3.58
N PHE A 13 6.58 4.43 -4.02
CA PHE A 13 5.47 3.83 -4.76
C PHE A 13 5.92 3.28 -6.11
N GLU A 14 6.72 4.03 -6.87
CA GLU A 14 7.26 3.58 -8.16
C GLU A 14 8.06 2.28 -8.01
N LYS A 15 8.91 2.17 -6.97
CA LYS A 15 9.64 0.93 -6.65
C LYS A 15 8.72 -0.25 -6.42
N VAL A 16 7.65 -0.08 -5.62
CA VAL A 16 6.67 -1.14 -5.37
C VAL A 16 5.94 -1.50 -6.66
N PHE A 17 5.53 -0.53 -7.48
CA PHE A 17 4.83 -0.81 -8.73
C PHE A 17 5.68 -1.55 -9.76
N GLN A 18 7.01 -1.34 -9.78
CA GLN A 18 7.91 -1.98 -10.73
C GLN A 18 8.39 -3.37 -10.29
N LYS A 19 8.68 -3.56 -8.99
CA LYS A 19 9.37 -4.76 -8.48
C LYS A 19 8.51 -5.61 -7.52
N ASN A 20 7.19 -5.47 -7.56
CA ASN A 20 6.31 -6.18 -6.62
C ASN A 20 6.20 -7.67 -6.90
N ILE A 21 5.88 -8.38 -5.82
CA ILE A 21 5.07 -9.60 -5.87
C ILE A 21 3.61 -9.18 -5.70
N ARG A 22 2.72 -9.77 -6.50
CA ARG A 22 1.31 -9.39 -6.60
C ARG A 22 0.40 -10.53 -6.14
N ILE A 23 -0.49 -10.22 -5.20
CA ILE A 23 -1.63 -11.07 -4.86
C ILE A 23 -2.91 -10.33 -5.25
N ARG A 24 -3.76 -10.98 -6.03
CA ARG A 24 -5.01 -10.41 -6.54
C ARG A 24 -6.20 -11.17 -5.98
N THR A 25 -7.15 -10.43 -5.41
CA THR A 25 -8.47 -10.92 -5.04
C THR A 25 -9.54 -10.24 -5.89
N LYS A 26 -10.82 -10.58 -5.66
CA LYS A 26 -11.95 -9.94 -6.33
C LYS A 26 -12.00 -8.42 -6.09
N ASN A 27 -11.72 -8.00 -4.84
CA ASN A 27 -11.94 -6.61 -4.40
C ASN A 27 -10.64 -5.84 -4.15
N LEU A 28 -9.53 -6.53 -3.88
CA LEU A 28 -8.25 -5.91 -3.50
C LEU A 28 -7.09 -6.49 -4.30
N VAL A 29 -6.09 -5.63 -4.55
CA VAL A 29 -4.80 -6.04 -5.10
C VAL A 29 -3.74 -5.66 -4.07
N LEU A 30 -3.05 -6.66 -3.53
CA LEU A 30 -1.93 -6.46 -2.65
C LEU A 30 -0.64 -6.51 -3.48
N LEU A 31 0.12 -5.42 -3.44
CA LEU A 31 1.46 -5.33 -4.02
C LEU A 31 2.43 -5.23 -2.86
N PHE A 32 3.36 -6.16 -2.76
CA PHE A 32 4.39 -6.11 -1.73
C PHE A 32 5.77 -6.32 -2.34
N LEU A 33 6.75 -5.63 -1.78
CA LEU A 33 8.15 -5.76 -2.13
C LEU A 33 8.88 -6.24 -0.88
N PRO A 34 9.36 -7.50 -0.84
CA PRO A 34 10.18 -7.96 0.26
C PRO A 34 11.47 -7.13 0.28
N THR A 35 11.63 -6.34 1.33
CA THR A 35 12.77 -5.42 1.50
C THR A 35 13.83 -5.98 2.45
N ARG A 36 13.58 -7.15 3.05
CA ARG A 36 14.42 -7.81 4.05
C ARG A 36 14.36 -9.33 3.89
N LEU A 37 15.47 -9.98 4.25
CA LEU A 37 15.54 -11.43 4.43
C LEU A 37 14.89 -11.83 5.77
N VAL A 38 14.46 -13.10 5.86
CA VAL A 38 13.85 -13.68 7.06
C VAL A 38 14.80 -13.52 8.26
N GLY A 39 14.34 -12.89 9.34
CA GLY A 39 15.11 -12.72 10.59
C GLY A 39 15.48 -11.28 10.98
N GLU A 40 15.34 -10.30 10.07
CA GLU A 40 15.54 -8.89 10.44
C GLU A 40 14.31 -8.29 11.13
N SER A 41 14.53 -7.48 12.17
CA SER A 41 13.48 -6.78 12.91
C SER A 41 12.53 -6.00 11.98
N LEU A 42 11.21 -6.13 12.16
CA LEU A 42 10.13 -5.52 11.35
C LEU A 42 10.05 -3.97 11.43
N LYS A 43 11.14 -3.30 11.79
CA LYS A 43 11.21 -1.85 12.07
C LYS A 43 10.80 -0.95 10.90
N ASN A 44 10.84 -1.45 9.66
CA ASN A 44 10.67 -0.64 8.43
C ASN A 44 9.48 -1.04 7.54
N ILE A 45 8.48 -1.75 8.06
CA ILE A 45 7.27 -2.03 7.27
C ILE A 45 6.59 -0.70 6.90
N LYS A 46 6.24 -0.55 5.62
CA LYS A 46 5.47 0.60 5.13
C LYS A 46 4.28 0.12 4.33
N ILE A 47 3.13 0.76 4.53
CA ILE A 47 1.90 0.50 3.77
C ILE A 47 1.46 1.77 3.05
N GLY A 48 1.04 1.59 1.80
CA GLY A 48 0.43 2.63 0.97
C GLY A 48 -0.90 2.13 0.41
N ILE A 49 -1.91 2.99 0.42
CA ILE A 49 -3.25 2.66 -0.08
C ILE A 49 -3.53 3.53 -1.31
N VAL A 50 -3.85 2.86 -2.42
CA VAL A 50 -4.16 3.51 -3.70
C VAL A 50 -5.56 3.13 -4.12
N ILE A 51 -6.42 4.14 -4.28
CA ILE A 51 -7.81 3.97 -4.72
C ILE A 51 -8.01 4.76 -6.00
N PRO A 52 -8.26 4.09 -7.15
CA PRO A 52 -8.57 4.78 -8.39
C PRO A 52 -9.87 5.58 -8.30
N LYS A 53 -9.85 6.85 -8.71
CA LYS A 53 -11.05 7.72 -8.76
C LYS A 53 -12.17 7.15 -9.64
N LYS A 54 -11.81 6.33 -10.64
CA LYS A 54 -12.76 5.63 -11.52
C LYS A 54 -13.62 4.59 -10.79
N ARG A 55 -13.13 3.97 -9.71
CA ARG A 55 -13.85 2.91 -8.97
C ARG A 55 -14.78 3.49 -7.91
N LEU A 56 -14.30 4.47 -7.13
CA LEU A 56 -15.09 5.18 -6.12
C LEU A 56 -15.06 6.67 -6.44
N LYS A 57 -16.16 7.23 -6.98
CA LYS A 57 -16.25 8.65 -7.35
C LYS A 57 -16.38 9.58 -6.14
N LYS A 58 -17.12 9.18 -5.11
CA LYS A 58 -17.30 9.97 -3.87
C LYS A 58 -16.00 10.02 -3.06
N SER A 59 -15.61 11.22 -2.63
CA SER A 59 -14.40 11.43 -1.82
C SER A 59 -14.52 10.82 -0.43
N VAL A 60 -15.71 10.91 0.17
CA VAL A 60 -16.02 10.37 1.50
C VAL A 60 -15.80 8.86 1.53
N ASP A 61 -16.34 8.12 0.56
CA ASP A 61 -16.20 6.66 0.48
C ASP A 61 -14.73 6.24 0.32
N ARG A 62 -13.94 6.97 -0.48
CA ARG A 62 -12.49 6.70 -0.61
C ARG A 62 -11.76 6.93 0.71
N ASN A 63 -12.11 7.98 1.45
CA ASN A 63 -11.50 8.28 2.73
C ASN A 63 -11.90 7.26 3.79
N TYR A 64 -13.14 6.79 3.76
CA TYR A 64 -13.63 5.71 4.61
C TYR A 64 -12.85 4.42 4.35
N LEU A 65 -12.73 4.01 3.08
CA LEU A 65 -11.97 2.81 2.70
C LEU A 65 -10.49 2.89 3.11
N LYS A 66 -9.85 4.06 2.97
CA LYS A 66 -8.47 4.30 3.44
C LYS A 66 -8.29 4.21 4.96
N ARG A 67 -9.37 4.34 5.74
CA ARG A 67 -9.33 4.25 7.21
C ARG A 67 -9.55 2.83 7.71
N ILE A 68 -10.32 2.03 6.96
CA ILE A 68 -10.61 0.63 7.31
C ILE A 68 -9.41 -0.28 7.02
N ILE A 69 -8.71 -0.04 5.90
CA ILE A 69 -7.49 -0.74 5.51
C ILE A 69 -6.31 -0.20 6.32
#